data_AF-A0AA35X9Q9-F1
#
_entry.id   AF-A0AA35X9Q9-F1
#
_cell.length_a   1.000
_cell.length_b   1.000
_cell.length_c   1.000
_cell.angle_alpha   90.00
_cell.angle_beta   90.00
_cell.angle_gamma   90.00
#
_symmetry.space_group_name_H-M   'P 1'
#
loop_
_entity.id
_entity.type
_entity.pdbx_description
1 polymer ?
#
loop_
_entity_poly.entity_id
_entity_poly.type
_entity_poly.pdbx_seq_one_letter_code
_entity_poly.pdbx_strand_id
1 'polypeptide(L)'
;MGLTREEALKIMGLEEGCSTKEVRDRFKKLALKWHPDKNIDNPDDAQKKFQAISAAYTKLVSSDSEEEDDDIPNVSSSLSCVAACHSPIHSYIAAGQGIWLSS
;
A
#
# COMPACT_ATOMS: atom_id res chain seq x y z
N MET A 1 8.48 22.45 9.66
CA MET A 1 7.90 21.31 10.42
C MET A 1 8.13 20.07 9.57
N GLY A 2 8.76 19.04 10.12
CA GLY A 2 9.12 17.83 9.37
C GLY A 2 7.91 16.94 9.08
N LEU A 3 8.03 16.08 8.07
CA LEU A 3 7.06 15.04 7.75
C LEU A 3 6.91 14.09 8.95
N THR A 4 5.68 13.88 9.44
CA THR A 4 5.38 12.95 10.54
C THR A 4 5.27 11.51 10.01
N ARG A 5 5.38 10.52 10.90
CA ARG A 5 5.22 9.09 10.55
C ARG A 5 3.84 8.81 9.95
N GLU A 6 2.79 9.37 10.54
CA GLU A 6 1.40 9.18 10.11
C GLU A 6 1.16 9.72 8.70
N GLU A 7 1.66 10.93 8.41
CA GLU A 7 1.57 11.51 7.08
C GLU A 7 2.36 10.71 6.04
N ALA A 8 3.53 10.18 6.41
CA ALA A 8 4.31 9.30 5.55
C ALA A 8 3.54 8.02 5.17
N LEU A 9 2.86 7.38 6.13
CA LEU A 9 2.02 6.21 5.89
C LEU A 9 0.83 6.52 4.98
N LYS A 10 0.19 7.68 5.19
CA LYS A 10 -0.92 8.15 4.36
C LYS A 10 -0.51 8.43 2.92
N ILE A 11 0.67 9.01 2.69
CA ILE A 11 1.24 9.23 1.34
C ILE A 11 1.50 7.89 0.64
N MET A 12 1.99 6.89 1.37
CA MET A 12 2.23 5.54 0.83
C MET A 12 0.94 4.71 0.71
N GLY A 13 -0.15 5.15 1.33
CA GLY A 13 -1.44 4.47 1.35
C GLY A 13 -1.42 3.20 2.21
N LEU A 14 -0.75 3.28 3.35
CA LEU A 14 -0.62 2.20 4.34
C LEU A 14 -1.30 2.61 5.65
N GLU A 15 -1.71 1.61 6.44
CA GLU A 15 -2.31 1.83 7.75
C GLU A 15 -1.26 1.97 8.86
N GLU A 16 -1.65 2.57 9.98
CA GLU A 16 -0.78 2.86 11.13
C GLU A 16 -0.10 1.63 11.78
N GLY A 17 -0.61 0.43 11.51
CA GLY A 17 -0.11 -0.86 11.99
C GLY A 17 0.62 -1.72 10.95
N CYS A 18 0.92 -1.21 9.75
CA CYS A 18 1.62 -2.01 8.74
C CYS A 18 3.09 -2.28 9.09
N SER A 19 3.61 -3.43 8.66
CA SER A 19 5.00 -3.83 8.88
C SER A 19 5.95 -3.16 7.89
N THR A 20 7.24 -3.03 8.22
CA THR A 20 8.24 -2.49 7.29
C THR A 20 8.42 -3.28 6.02
N LYS A 21 8.13 -4.60 6.05
CA LYS A 21 8.06 -5.39 4.82
C LYS A 21 7.01 -4.83 3.86
N GLU A 22 5.82 -4.48 4.34
CA GLU A 22 4.77 -3.86 3.52
C GLU A 22 5.16 -2.47 3.01
N VAL A 23 5.84 -1.67 3.83
CA VAL A 23 6.37 -0.35 3.44
C VAL A 23 7.32 -0.49 2.25
N ARG A 24 8.26 -1.43 2.32
CA ARG A 24 9.25 -1.72 1.27
C ARG A 24 8.58 -2.25 -0.01
N ASP A 25 7.63 -3.17 0.12
CA ASP A 25 6.86 -3.69 -1.02
C ASP A 25 6.04 -2.60 -1.71
N ARG A 26 5.39 -1.73 -0.92
CA ARG A 26 4.58 -0.64 -1.45
C ARG A 26 5.44 0.38 -2.19
N PHE A 27 6.61 0.73 -1.63
CA PHE A 27 7.58 1.60 -2.28
C PHE A 27 8.00 1.07 -3.65
N LYS A 28 8.38 -0.22 -3.75
CA LYS A 28 8.75 -0.87 -5.02
C LYS A 28 7.64 -0.75 -6.07
N LYS A 29 6.39 -1.05 -5.69
CA LYS A 29 5.21 -0.97 -6.57
C LYS A 29 4.94 0.47 -7.05
N LEU A 30 5.09 1.45 -6.16
CA LEU A 30 4.86 2.86 -6.50
C LEU A 30 5.98 3.44 -7.38
N ALA A 31 7.23 3.04 -7.16
CA ALA A 31 8.36 3.47 -7.98
C ALA A 31 8.20 3.03 -9.45
N LEU A 32 7.72 1.81 -9.68
CA LEU A 32 7.41 1.31 -11.03
C LEU A 32 6.23 2.05 -11.66
N LYS A 33 5.24 2.45 -10.86
CA LYS A 33 4.05 3.16 -11.32
C LYS A 33 4.35 4.60 -11.74
N TRP A 34 5.18 5.29 -10.96
CA TRP A 34 5.57 6.68 -11.19
C TRP A 34 6.91 6.81 -11.91
N HIS A 35 7.39 5.74 -12.56
CA HIS A 35 8.65 5.79 -13.30
C HIS A 35 8.55 6.77 -14.48
N PRO A 36 9.54 7.66 -14.69
CA PRO A 36 9.48 8.69 -15.74
C PRO A 36 9.40 8.09 -17.15
N ASP A 37 9.96 6.88 -17.36
CA ASP A 37 9.90 6.16 -18.64
C ASP A 37 8.46 5.79 -19.08
N LYS A 38 7.57 5.51 -18.12
CA LYS A 38 6.17 5.14 -18.40
C LYS A 38 5.23 6.34 -18.38
N ASN A 39 5.63 7.45 -17.78
CA ASN A 39 4.81 8.66 -17.59
C ASN A 39 5.35 9.83 -18.43
N ILE A 40 5.63 9.58 -19.71
CA ILE A 40 6.15 10.57 -20.67
C ILE A 40 5.18 11.74 -20.86
N ASP A 41 3.89 11.48 -20.73
CA ASP A 41 2.83 12.49 -20.91
C ASP A 41 2.78 13.49 -19.74
N ASN A 42 3.15 13.06 -18.51
CA ASN A 42 3.05 13.88 -17.29
C ASN A 42 4.26 13.67 -16.36
N PRO A 43 5.47 14.09 -16.77
CA PRO A 43 6.69 13.88 -16.00
C PRO A 43 6.70 14.67 -14.68
N ASP A 44 6.10 15.87 -14.65
CA ASP A 44 6.07 16.74 -13.47
C ASP A 44 5.26 16.13 -12.31
N ASP A 45 4.10 15.55 -12.62
CA ASP A 45 3.25 14.90 -11.61
C ASP A 45 3.91 13.62 -11.09
N ALA A 46 4.50 12.82 -11.99
CA ALA A 46 5.25 11.63 -11.63
C ALA A 46 6.43 11.95 -10.69
N GLN A 47 7.20 12.99 -11.01
CA GLN A 47 8.31 13.45 -10.19
C GLN A 47 7.83 13.93 -8.81
N LYS A 48 6.77 14.75 -8.73
CA LYS A 48 6.21 15.23 -7.46
C LYS A 48 5.76 14.07 -6.57
N LYS A 49 5.05 13.10 -7.13
CA LYS A 49 4.61 11.90 -6.39
C LYS A 49 5.81 11.07 -5.93
N PHE A 50 6.77 10.82 -6.82
CA PHE A 50 7.97 10.04 -6.50
C PHE A 50 8.80 10.68 -5.38
N GLN A 51 8.96 12.01 -5.39
CA GLN A 51 9.63 12.75 -4.33
C GLN A 51 8.89 12.60 -2.98
N ALA A 52 7.56 12.74 -2.97
CA ALA A 52 6.76 12.58 -1.77
C ALA A 52 6.85 11.16 -1.18
N ILE A 53 6.80 10.14 -2.04
CA ILE A 53 6.92 8.73 -1.65
C ILE A 53 8.31 8.43 -1.10
N SER A 54 9.37 8.94 -1.75
CA SER A 54 10.75 8.76 -1.27
C SER A 54 10.99 9.43 0.08
N ALA A 55 10.46 10.64 0.28
CA ALA A 55 10.54 11.34 1.56
C ALA A 55 9.82 10.57 2.68
N ALA A 56 8.63 10.03 2.39
CA ALA A 56 7.88 9.18 3.31
C ALA A 56 8.66 7.91 3.67
N TYR A 57 9.19 7.19 2.67
CA TYR A 57 9.95 5.97 2.88
C TYR A 57 11.17 6.19 3.78
N THR A 58 12.00 7.20 3.48
CA THR A 58 13.17 7.54 4.31
C THR A 58 12.77 7.82 5.76
N LYS A 59 11.61 8.46 5.98
CA LYS A 59 11.14 8.76 7.33
C LYS A 59 10.71 7.51 8.08
N LEU A 60 10.06 6.56 7.41
CA LEU A 60 9.63 5.29 8.01
C LEU A 60 10.83 4.37 8.30
N VAL A 61 11.76 4.24 7.35
CA VAL A 61 12.97 3.42 7.52
C VAL A 61 13.87 3.97 8.62
N SER A 62 14.00 5.29 8.76
CA SER A 62 14.78 5.88 9.85
C SER A 62 14.21 5.59 11.24
N SER A 63 12.94 5.20 11.35
CA SER A 63 12.30 4.80 12.61
C SER A 63 12.30 3.30 12.83
N ASP A 64 12.48 2.50 11.77
CA ASP A 64 12.36 1.04 11.75
C ASP A 64 13.57 0.49 10.99
N SER A 65 14.75 0.73 11.56
CA SER A 65 16.02 0.17 11.08
C SER A 65 16.10 -1.28 11.55
N GLU A 66 15.26 -2.15 11.00
CA GLU A 66 15.36 -3.59 11.22
C GLU A 66 15.65 -4.25 9.86
N GLU A 67 16.94 -4.51 9.67
CA GLU A 67 17.54 -5.62 8.92
C GLU A 67 17.17 -5.81 7.42
N GLU A 68 18.21 -5.89 6.58
CA GLU A 68 18.13 -6.30 5.18
C GLU A 68 17.66 -7.76 5.08
N ASP A 69 16.36 -7.96 4.81
CA ASP A 69 15.89 -9.24 4.24
C ASP A 69 16.18 -9.22 2.73
N ASP A 70 17.34 -9.80 2.41
CA ASP A 70 17.81 -10.24 1.10
C ASP A 70 16.94 -11.40 0.60
N ASP A 71 15.72 -11.10 0.18
CA ASP A 71 14.89 -12.09 -0.50
C ASP A 71 14.46 -11.52 -1.86
N ILE A 72 15.11 -12.01 -2.91
CA ILE A 72 14.63 -11.94 -4.29
C ILE A 72 13.78 -13.19 -4.55
N PRO A 73 12.45 -13.16 -4.35
CA PRO A 73 11.60 -14.11 -5.03
C PRO A 73 11.23 -13.52 -6.39
N ASN A 74 11.92 -14.01 -7.42
CA ASN A 74 11.39 -14.04 -8.78
C ASN A 74 10.03 -14.77 -8.75
N VAL A 75 8.92 -14.05 -8.90
CA VAL A 75 7.65 -14.68 -9.28
C VAL A 75 6.82 -13.78 -10.18
N SER A 76 7.08 -13.94 -11.48
CA SER A 76 5.98 -13.98 -12.43
C SER A 76 5.05 -15.12 -12.01
N SER A 77 3.84 -14.82 -11.52
CA SER A 77 2.59 -15.57 -11.76
C SER A 77 1.54 -15.35 -10.65
N SER A 78 0.41 -14.78 -11.07
CA SER A 78 -0.98 -15.18 -10.75
C SER A 78 -1.48 -15.30 -9.29
N LEU A 79 -2.33 -14.31 -8.94
CA LEU A 79 -3.57 -14.36 -8.14
C LEU A 79 -3.62 -14.96 -6.71
N SER A 80 -4.44 -14.27 -5.89
CA SER A 80 -5.13 -14.70 -4.67
C SER A 80 -4.32 -14.52 -3.37
N CYS A 81 -4.64 -13.52 -2.54
CA CYS A 81 -5.46 -13.59 -1.30
C CYS A 81 -4.52 -13.17 -0.13
N VAL A 82 -4.82 -12.39 0.91
CA VAL A 82 -6.00 -12.00 1.70
C VAL A 82 -5.63 -10.67 2.42
N ALA A 83 -6.65 -9.88 2.82
CA ALA A 83 -6.66 -8.77 3.80
C ALA A 83 -7.21 -7.47 3.15
N ALA A 84 -8.52 -7.30 3.04
CA ALA A 84 -9.40 -6.87 4.13
C ALA A 84 -9.09 -5.47 4.70
N CYS A 85 -8.98 -4.45 3.84
CA CYS A 85 -9.16 -3.05 4.27
C CYS A 85 -10.11 -2.32 3.31
N HIS A 86 -11.35 -2.79 3.22
CA HIS A 86 -12.46 -1.92 2.85
C HIS A 86 -13.17 -1.55 4.14
N SER A 87 -12.98 -0.32 4.59
CA SER A 87 -13.92 0.32 5.52
C SER A 87 -14.95 1.10 4.70
N PRO A 88 -16.15 0.55 4.44
CA PRO A 88 -17.34 1.33 4.30
C PRO A 88 -18.08 1.33 5.63
N ILE A 89 -18.22 2.55 6.15
CA ILE A 89 -19.04 2.92 7.29
C ILE A 89 -20.49 2.49 7.03
N HIS A 90 -21.20 2.17 8.11
CA HIS A 90 -22.66 2.07 8.27
C HIS A 90 -23.24 0.65 8.36
N SER A 91 -23.46 0.27 9.62
CA SER A 91 -24.41 -0.70 10.15
C SER A 91 -25.75 -0.74 9.38
N TYR A 92 -26.19 -1.92 8.97
CA TYR A 92 -27.60 -2.25 9.01
C TYR A 92 -27.84 -3.73 9.31
N ILE A 93 -28.95 -3.97 9.98
CA ILE A 93 -29.24 -5.05 10.90
C ILE A 93 -29.98 -6.19 10.18
N ALA A 94 -29.51 -7.41 10.48
CA ALA A 94 -30.24 -8.65 10.73
C ALA A 94 -31.43 -9.13 9.85
N ALA A 95 -31.33 -10.44 9.59
CA ALA A 95 -32.39 -11.46 9.65
C ALA A 95 -33.41 -11.55 8.50
N GLY A 96 -33.23 -12.61 7.70
CA GLY A 96 -34.27 -13.18 6.84
C GLY A 96 -33.84 -14.57 6.37
N GLN A 97 -33.98 -15.57 7.23
CA GLN A 97 -33.86 -16.98 6.84
C GLN A 97 -35.07 -17.34 5.97
N GLY A 98 -34.82 -17.80 4.74
CA GLY A 98 -35.84 -18.27 3.81
C GLY A 98 -35.38 -19.56 3.15
N ILE A 99 -35.61 -20.67 3.85
CA ILE A 99 -35.51 -22.04 3.35
C ILE A 99 -36.60 -22.27 2.30
N TRP A 100 -36.24 -22.65 1.08
CA TRP A 100 -37.12 -23.37 0.17
C TRP A 100 -36.32 -24.42 -0.60
N LEU A 101 -36.05 -25.55 0.06
CA LEU A 101 -35.77 -26.83 -0.62
C LEU A 101 -36.98 -27.74 -0.39
N SER A 102 -37.73 -28.02 -1.45
CA SER A 102 -38.60 -29.20 -1.65
C SER A 102 -39.08 -29.09 -3.10
N SER A 103 -38.53 -29.86 -4.03
CA SER A 103 -38.83 -31.27 -4.37
C SER A 103 -39.73 -31.35 -5.59
#